data_AF-A0A958NIJ8-F1
#
_entry.id   AF-A0A958NIJ8-F1
#
_cell.length_a   1.000
_cell.length_b   1.000
_cell.length_c   1.000
_cell.angle_alpha   90.00
_cell.angle_beta   90.00
_cell.angle_gamma   90.00
#
_symmetry.space_group_name_H-M   'P 1'
#
loop_
_entity.id
_entity.type
_entity.pdbx_description
1 polymer ?
#
loop_
_entity_poly.entity_id
_entity_poly.type
_entity_poly.pdbx_seq_one_letter_code
_entity_poly.pdbx_strand_id
1 'polypeptide(L)'
;MKTIKSLLFATALFIGASSFMSAQSKIAHIDKQELIKAMPAYATAQAEIEKLGKTYQAQFQDSLKEIENKVKQYNSEAAAQTEDENLKRMQEVEGMKQALSQYQQQMNQDLNKKEYDLLKPIVEDADKAIQAVAKAQGFQYVLDAGMLIVADGKDLMADVKAHLKI
;
A
#
# COMPACT_ATOMS: atom_id res chain seq x y z
N MET A 1 -9.09 71.11 -17.26
CA MET A 1 -10.22 70.16 -17.08
C MET A 1 -10.10 68.90 -17.95
N LYS A 2 -9.74 69.00 -19.24
CA LYS A 2 -9.62 67.82 -20.14
C LYS A 2 -8.53 66.82 -19.68
N THR A 3 -7.38 67.32 -19.21
CA THR A 3 -6.27 66.51 -18.68
C THR A 3 -6.61 65.80 -17.37
N ILE A 4 -7.30 66.47 -16.44
CA ILE A 4 -7.75 65.88 -15.16
C ILE A 4 -8.79 64.78 -15.40
N LYS A 5 -9.73 64.98 -16.34
CA LYS A 5 -10.71 63.95 -16.73
C LYS A 5 -10.03 62.75 -17.41
N SER A 6 -9.02 62.99 -18.24
CA SER A 6 -8.22 61.93 -18.86
C SER A 6 -7.39 61.14 -17.84
N LEU A 7 -6.85 61.83 -16.82
CA LEU A 7 -6.10 61.17 -15.75
C LEU A 7 -7.02 60.28 -14.91
N LEU A 8 -8.19 60.80 -14.49
CA LEU A 8 -9.19 60.05 -13.72
C LEU A 8 -9.72 58.82 -14.48
N PHE A 9 -9.89 58.93 -15.81
CA PHE A 9 -10.31 57.80 -16.63
C PHE A 9 -9.21 56.73 -16.73
N ALA A 10 -7.94 57.13 -16.83
CA ALA A 10 -6.81 56.21 -16.86
C ALA A 10 -6.61 55.48 -15.52
N THR A 11 -6.76 56.16 -14.38
CA THR A 11 -6.73 55.50 -13.06
C THR A 11 -7.91 54.56 -12.84
N ALA A 12 -9.11 54.92 -13.29
CA ALA A 12 -10.28 54.03 -13.23
C ALA A 12 -10.08 52.76 -14.09
N LEU A 13 -9.44 52.88 -15.26
CA LEU A 13 -9.11 51.73 -16.12
C LEU A 13 -8.07 50.81 -15.46
N PHE A 14 -7.06 51.37 -14.79
CA PHE A 14 -6.03 50.60 -14.07
C PHE A 14 -6.58 49.87 -12.83
N ILE A 15 -7.55 50.45 -12.13
CA ILE A 15 -8.20 49.82 -10.96
C ILE A 15 -9.23 48.77 -11.40
N GLY A 16 -9.91 48.99 -12.54
CA GLY A 16 -10.82 48.00 -13.12
C GLY A 16 -10.11 46.80 -13.76
N ALA A 17 -8.85 46.96 -14.21
CA ALA A 17 -8.04 45.88 -14.77
C ALA A 17 -7.35 45.01 -13.69
N SER A 18 -7.21 45.51 -12.45
CA SER A 18 -6.52 44.80 -11.37
C SER A 18 -7.45 43.93 -10.49
N SER A 19 -8.75 43.92 -10.74
CA SER A 19 -9.76 43.38 -9.81
C SER A 19 -10.18 41.91 -10.01
N PHE A 20 -9.57 41.15 -10.92
CA PHE A 20 -9.97 39.74 -11.17
C PHE A 20 -8.83 38.73 -11.24
N MET A 21 -7.68 39.01 -10.62
CA MET A 21 -6.77 37.92 -10.26
C MET A 21 -7.33 37.22 -9.01
N SER A 22 -8.34 36.36 -9.18
CA SER A 22 -8.62 35.35 -8.15
C SER A 22 -7.33 34.57 -7.98
N ALA A 23 -6.69 34.66 -6.82
CA ALA A 23 -5.57 33.81 -6.49
C ALA A 23 -6.08 32.37 -6.49
N GLN A 24 -6.02 31.69 -7.64
CA GLN A 24 -6.39 30.29 -7.73
C GLN A 24 -5.48 29.57 -6.73
N SER A 25 -6.11 28.93 -5.74
CA SER A 25 -5.46 28.07 -4.78
C SER A 25 -4.41 27.24 -5.51
N LYS A 26 -3.13 27.41 -5.16
CA LYS A 26 -2.03 26.61 -5.69
C LYS A 26 -1.97 25.23 -5.03
N ILE A 27 -3.02 24.86 -4.33
CA ILE A 27 -3.19 23.63 -3.57
C ILE A 27 -4.37 22.87 -4.18
N ALA A 28 -4.13 21.60 -4.47
CA ALA A 28 -5.14 20.59 -4.73
C ALA A 28 -5.05 19.50 -3.67
N HIS A 29 -5.99 18.56 -3.67
CA HIS A 29 -5.96 17.38 -2.83
C HIS A 29 -6.28 16.12 -3.63
N ILE A 30 -5.95 14.97 -3.06
CA ILE A 30 -6.33 13.66 -3.57
C ILE A 30 -6.25 12.63 -2.44
N ASP A 31 -7.17 11.67 -2.39
CA ASP A 31 -6.99 10.47 -1.58
C ASP A 31 -6.05 9.50 -2.31
N LYS A 32 -4.78 9.48 -1.90
CA LYS A 32 -3.77 8.62 -2.52
C LYS A 32 -4.07 7.14 -2.28
N GLN A 33 -4.62 6.80 -1.12
CA GLN A 33 -4.92 5.42 -0.77
C GLN A 33 -6.07 4.87 -1.63
N GLU A 34 -7.12 5.67 -1.84
CA GLU A 34 -8.22 5.33 -2.74
C GLU A 34 -7.73 5.19 -4.19
N LEU A 35 -6.86 6.10 -4.65
CA LEU A 35 -6.27 6.01 -5.99
C LEU A 35 -5.53 4.69 -6.18
N ILE A 36 -4.64 4.33 -5.24
CA ILE A 36 -3.88 3.07 -5.29
C ILE A 36 -4.82 1.87 -5.32
N LYS A 37 -5.88 1.87 -4.48
CA LYS A 37 -6.87 0.79 -4.45
C LYS A 37 -7.64 0.65 -5.77
N ALA A 38 -7.84 1.74 -6.50
CA ALA A 38 -8.49 1.73 -7.81
C ALA A 38 -7.57 1.21 -8.93
N MET A 39 -6.26 1.15 -8.73
CA MET A 39 -5.32 0.66 -9.75
C MET A 39 -5.46 -0.86 -9.93
N PRO A 40 -5.59 -1.39 -11.17
CA PRO A 40 -5.67 -2.83 -11.42
C PRO A 40 -4.47 -3.64 -10.89
N ALA A 41 -3.29 -3.01 -10.88
CA ALA A 41 -2.07 -3.60 -10.33
C ALA A 41 -2.20 -3.90 -8.82
N TYR A 42 -2.95 -3.09 -8.07
CA TYR A 42 -3.18 -3.30 -6.64
C TYR A 42 -3.99 -4.56 -6.37
N ALA A 43 -5.09 -4.76 -7.11
CA ALA A 43 -5.88 -5.98 -7.00
C ALA A 43 -5.06 -7.24 -7.34
N THR A 44 -4.20 -7.14 -8.36
CA THR A 44 -3.27 -8.22 -8.74
C THR A 44 -2.27 -8.51 -7.62
N ALA A 45 -1.65 -7.46 -7.06
CA ALA A 45 -0.71 -7.59 -5.96
C ALA A 45 -1.35 -8.23 -4.72
N GLN A 46 -2.56 -7.79 -4.36
CA GLN A 46 -3.30 -8.34 -3.23
C GLN A 46 -3.60 -9.83 -3.41
N ALA A 47 -4.00 -10.24 -4.62
CA ALA A 47 -4.25 -11.65 -4.93
C ALA A 47 -2.99 -12.51 -4.84
N GLU A 48 -1.82 -11.99 -5.26
CA GLU A 48 -0.54 -12.70 -5.11
C GLU A 48 -0.14 -12.88 -3.64
N ILE A 49 -0.29 -11.82 -2.83
CA ILE A 49 0.01 -11.86 -1.39
C ILE A 49 -0.90 -12.86 -0.68
N GLU A 50 -2.21 -12.82 -0.96
CA GLU A 50 -3.18 -13.74 -0.37
C GLU A 50 -2.89 -15.20 -0.76
N LYS A 51 -2.56 -15.44 -2.03
CA LYS A 51 -2.21 -16.78 -2.52
C LYS A 51 -0.97 -17.31 -1.82
N LEU A 52 0.06 -16.48 -1.65
CA LEU A 52 1.28 -16.87 -0.93
C LEU A 52 0.96 -17.18 0.54
N GLY A 53 0.19 -16.32 1.22
CA GLY A 53 -0.22 -16.54 2.60
C GLY A 53 -0.99 -17.84 2.79
N LYS A 54 -1.95 -18.15 1.90
CA LYS A 54 -2.68 -19.43 1.90
C LYS A 54 -1.76 -20.63 1.71
N THR A 55 -0.79 -20.51 0.80
CA THR A 55 0.20 -21.57 0.56
C THR A 55 1.02 -21.84 1.82
N TYR A 56 1.51 -20.78 2.46
CA TYR A 56 2.29 -20.93 3.68
C TYR A 56 1.48 -21.48 4.86
N GLN A 57 0.22 -21.03 5.01
CA GLN A 57 -0.69 -21.53 6.03
C GLN A 57 -0.99 -23.02 5.85
N ALA A 58 -1.22 -23.48 4.62
CA ALA A 58 -1.46 -24.88 4.33
C ALA A 58 -0.24 -25.75 4.72
N GLN A 59 0.95 -25.35 4.28
CA GLN A 59 2.20 -26.04 4.63
C GLN A 59 2.44 -26.08 6.14
N PHE A 60 2.18 -24.97 6.85
CA PHE A 60 2.29 -24.93 8.31
C PHE A 60 1.34 -25.92 8.99
N GLN A 61 0.08 -25.99 8.55
CA GLN A 61 -0.90 -26.91 9.10
C GLN A 61 -0.56 -28.38 8.81
N ASP A 62 -0.02 -28.66 7.62
CA ASP A 62 0.39 -30.02 7.26
C ASP A 62 1.58 -30.49 8.12
N SER A 63 2.59 -29.63 8.32
CA SER A 63 3.71 -29.92 9.23
C SER A 63 3.26 -30.10 10.68
N LEU A 64 2.31 -29.29 11.16
CA LEU A 64 1.72 -29.46 12.49
C LEU A 64 1.06 -30.84 12.64
N LYS A 65 0.22 -31.23 11.69
CA LYS A 65 -0.45 -32.55 11.70
C LYS A 65 0.56 -33.69 11.64
N GLU A 66 1.64 -33.54 10.88
CA GLU A 66 2.71 -34.53 10.82
C GLU A 66 3.38 -34.72 12.18
N ILE A 67 3.71 -33.63 12.87
CA ILE A 67 4.26 -33.65 14.23
C ILE A 67 3.29 -34.33 15.20
N GLU A 68 2.01 -33.97 15.17
CA GLU A 68 0.97 -34.56 16.03
C GLU A 68 0.84 -36.08 15.80
N ASN A 69 0.84 -36.51 14.55
CA ASN A 69 0.77 -37.92 14.18
C ASN A 69 2.00 -38.70 14.64
N LYS A 70 3.22 -38.15 14.45
CA LYS A 70 4.46 -38.77 14.92
C LYS A 70 4.50 -38.89 16.43
N VAL A 71 4.11 -37.85 17.16
CA VAL A 71 4.01 -37.89 18.63
C VAL A 71 3.06 -39.00 19.07
N LYS A 72 1.86 -39.08 18.47
CA LYS A 72 0.88 -40.12 18.79
C LYS A 72 1.42 -41.52 18.48
N GLN A 73 2.05 -41.70 17.32
CA GLN A 73 2.64 -42.97 16.92
C GLN A 73 3.76 -43.38 17.89
N TYR A 74 4.72 -42.50 18.15
CA TYR A 74 5.87 -42.79 19.01
C TYR A 74 5.43 -43.10 20.44
N ASN A 75 4.44 -42.39 20.97
CA ASN A 75 3.86 -42.70 22.28
C ASN A 75 3.21 -44.10 22.31
N SER A 76 2.52 -44.52 21.24
CA SER A 76 1.87 -45.83 21.18
C SER A 76 2.86 -46.99 21.05
N GLU A 77 4.01 -46.74 20.42
CA GLU A 77 5.05 -47.75 20.18
C GLU A 77 6.14 -47.76 21.27
N ALA A 78 6.18 -46.76 22.16
CA ALA A 78 7.28 -46.52 23.09
C ALA A 78 7.67 -47.75 23.93
N ALA A 79 6.68 -48.51 24.42
CA ALA A 79 6.92 -49.70 25.24
C ALA A 79 7.52 -50.88 24.46
N ALA A 80 7.41 -50.87 23.12
CA ALA A 80 7.92 -51.91 22.24
C ALA A 80 9.29 -51.55 21.62
N GLN A 81 9.83 -50.37 21.92
CA GLN A 81 11.11 -49.88 21.39
C GLN A 81 12.20 -49.85 22.46
N THR A 82 13.47 -49.77 22.01
CA THR A 82 14.60 -49.53 22.91
C THR A 82 14.63 -48.08 23.39
N GLU A 83 15.34 -47.83 24.50
CA GLU A 83 15.56 -46.47 25.00
C GLU A 83 16.24 -45.57 23.97
N ASP A 84 17.29 -46.08 23.30
CA ASP A 84 18.01 -45.36 22.25
C ASP A 84 17.11 -44.95 21.08
N GLU A 85 16.19 -45.83 20.66
CA GLU A 85 15.26 -45.55 19.58
C GLU A 85 14.22 -44.51 20.00
N ASN A 86 13.67 -44.62 21.22
CA ASN A 86 12.77 -43.61 21.77
C ASN A 86 13.46 -42.24 21.90
N LEU A 87 14.74 -42.19 22.27
CA LEU A 87 15.50 -40.95 22.34
C LEU A 87 15.64 -40.29 20.96
N LYS A 88 15.98 -41.07 19.91
CA LYS A 88 16.06 -40.55 18.53
C LYS A 88 14.73 -40.00 18.05
N ARG A 89 13.62 -40.71 18.33
CA ARG A 89 12.26 -40.29 18.00
C ARG A 89 11.86 -38.98 18.68
N MET A 90 12.24 -38.80 19.95
CA MET A 90 12.05 -37.53 20.67
C MET A 90 12.85 -36.39 20.02
N GLN A 91 14.11 -36.64 19.66
CA GLN A 91 14.96 -35.66 18.98
C GLN A 91 14.42 -35.28 17.59
N GLU A 92 13.87 -36.24 16.85
CA GLU A 92 13.23 -35.99 15.56
C GLU A 92 12.03 -35.04 15.72
N VAL A 93 11.11 -35.34 16.63
CA VAL A 93 9.94 -34.49 16.90
C VAL A 93 10.37 -33.09 17.34
N GLU A 94 11.38 -32.99 18.19
CA GLU A 94 11.92 -31.70 18.63
C GLU A 94 12.53 -30.91 17.46
N GLY A 95 13.29 -31.57 16.59
CA GLY A 95 13.82 -30.98 15.36
C GLY A 95 12.71 -30.47 14.43
N MET A 96 11.62 -31.23 14.27
CA MET A 96 10.47 -30.79 13.48
C MET A 96 9.78 -29.56 14.07
N LYS A 97 9.62 -29.49 15.40
CA LYS A 97 9.06 -28.31 16.08
C LYS A 97 9.93 -27.07 15.89
N GLN A 98 11.25 -27.23 15.99
CA GLN A 98 12.20 -26.15 15.74
C GLN A 98 12.14 -25.67 14.28
N ALA A 99 12.11 -26.60 13.33
CA ALA A 99 11.95 -26.28 11.91
C ALA A 99 10.64 -25.53 11.64
N LEU A 100 9.53 -25.95 12.27
CA LEU A 100 8.23 -25.30 12.14
C LEU A 100 8.23 -23.86 12.70
N SER A 101 8.90 -23.64 13.83
CA SER A 101 9.09 -22.30 14.41
C SER A 101 9.89 -21.39 13.47
N GLN A 102 11.01 -21.88 12.92
CA GLN A 102 11.80 -21.15 11.92
C GLN A 102 11.00 -20.84 10.66
N TYR A 103 10.22 -21.82 10.19
CA TYR A 103 9.35 -21.65 9.03
C TYR A 103 8.30 -20.56 9.27
N GLN A 104 7.69 -20.47 10.46
CA GLN A 104 6.77 -19.40 10.81
C GLN A 104 7.44 -18.01 10.77
N GLN A 105 8.69 -17.91 11.26
CA GLN A 105 9.45 -16.67 11.18
C GLN A 105 9.76 -16.28 9.73
N GLN A 106 10.21 -17.25 8.92
CA GLN A 106 10.53 -17.03 7.50
C GLN A 106 9.28 -16.61 6.72
N MET A 107 8.15 -17.27 6.94
CA MET A 107 6.85 -16.92 6.35
C MET A 107 6.51 -15.45 6.56
N ASN A 108 6.63 -14.94 7.80
CA ASN A 108 6.32 -13.55 8.11
C ASN A 108 7.28 -12.59 7.39
N GLN A 109 8.56 -12.93 7.31
CA GLN A 109 9.56 -12.12 6.60
C GLN A 109 9.27 -12.08 5.10
N ASP A 110 8.96 -13.23 4.50
CA ASP A 110 8.67 -13.36 3.08
C ASP A 110 7.39 -12.63 2.69
N LEU A 111 6.33 -12.73 3.49
CA LEU A 111 5.08 -12.02 3.26
C LEU A 111 5.28 -10.51 3.29
N ASN A 112 5.98 -9.99 4.30
CA ASN A 112 6.28 -8.56 4.40
C ASN A 112 7.15 -8.08 3.23
N LYS A 113 8.15 -8.89 2.83
CA LYS A 113 9.00 -8.58 1.68
C LYS A 113 8.21 -8.58 0.38
N LYS A 114 7.36 -9.57 0.16
CA LYS A 114 6.53 -9.69 -1.03
C LYS A 114 5.53 -8.52 -1.12
N GLU A 115 4.90 -8.16 0.00
CA GLU A 115 4.02 -6.99 0.07
C GLU A 115 4.77 -5.70 -0.32
N TYR A 116 5.94 -5.46 0.27
CA TYR A 116 6.77 -4.31 -0.09
C TYR A 116 7.15 -4.30 -1.57
N ASP A 117 7.67 -5.42 -2.08
CA ASP A 117 8.17 -5.54 -3.46
C ASP A 117 7.03 -5.34 -4.49
N LEU A 118 5.81 -5.80 -4.21
CA LEU A 118 4.65 -5.62 -5.09
C LEU A 118 4.02 -4.23 -4.99
N LEU A 119 3.88 -3.68 -3.78
CA LEU A 119 3.18 -2.41 -3.58
C LEU A 119 4.05 -1.21 -3.93
N LYS A 120 5.36 -1.29 -3.73
CA LYS A 120 6.30 -0.19 -4.04
C LYS A 120 6.13 0.37 -5.46
N PRO A 121 6.19 -0.41 -6.55
CA PRO A 121 6.04 0.14 -7.90
C PRO A 121 4.66 0.77 -8.13
N ILE A 122 3.61 0.24 -7.51
CA ILE A 122 2.24 0.78 -7.62
C ILE A 122 2.15 2.16 -6.97
N VAL A 123 2.75 2.31 -5.79
CA VAL A 123 2.86 3.61 -5.10
C VAL A 123 3.66 4.60 -5.94
N GLU A 124 4.79 4.18 -6.50
CA GLU A 124 5.63 5.04 -7.36
C GLU A 124 4.88 5.50 -8.62
N ASP A 125 4.07 4.63 -9.22
CA ASP A 125 3.30 4.98 -10.41
C ASP A 125 2.12 5.91 -10.09
N ALA A 126 1.45 5.71 -8.96
CA ALA A 126 0.46 6.66 -8.44
C ALA A 126 1.10 8.04 -8.20
N ASP A 127 2.27 8.09 -7.56
CA ASP A 127 2.99 9.35 -7.30
C ASP A 127 3.38 10.07 -8.59
N LYS A 128 3.91 9.33 -9.59
CA LYS A 128 4.23 9.91 -10.90
C LYS A 128 3.00 10.48 -11.59
N ALA A 129 1.87 9.77 -11.55
CA ALA A 129 0.62 10.21 -12.17
C ALA A 129 0.06 11.47 -11.49
N ILE A 130 0.03 11.50 -10.16
CA ILE A 130 -0.38 12.68 -9.38
C ILE A 130 0.50 13.88 -9.74
N GLN A 131 1.83 13.70 -9.74
CA GLN A 131 2.77 14.76 -10.07
C GLN A 131 2.59 15.27 -11.51
N ALA A 132 2.37 14.39 -12.47
CA ALA A 132 2.18 14.76 -13.87
C ALA A 132 0.93 15.62 -14.05
N VAL A 133 -0.20 15.19 -13.49
CA VAL A 133 -1.47 15.93 -13.55
C VAL A 133 -1.39 17.25 -12.80
N ALA A 134 -0.83 17.25 -11.59
CA ALA A 134 -0.68 18.47 -10.79
C ALA A 134 0.17 19.53 -11.50
N LYS A 135 1.30 19.13 -12.10
CA LYS A 135 2.17 20.01 -12.88
C LYS A 135 1.46 20.54 -14.14
N ALA A 136 0.75 19.68 -14.86
CA ALA A 136 0.00 20.07 -16.05
C ALA A 136 -1.11 21.10 -15.74
N GLN A 137 -1.74 21.01 -14.56
CA GLN A 137 -2.78 21.93 -14.11
C GLN A 137 -2.24 23.13 -13.31
N GLY A 138 -0.92 23.21 -13.08
CA GLY A 138 -0.28 24.35 -12.42
C GLY A 138 -0.45 24.42 -10.90
N PHE A 139 -0.69 23.28 -10.24
CA PHE A 139 -0.68 23.16 -8.77
C PHE A 139 0.74 23.05 -8.23
N GLN A 140 1.00 23.70 -7.10
CA GLN A 140 2.30 23.67 -6.40
C GLN A 140 2.31 22.67 -5.26
N TYR A 141 1.14 22.40 -4.67
CA TYR A 141 0.96 21.42 -3.61
C TYR A 141 -0.23 20.51 -3.92
N VAL A 142 -0.05 19.23 -3.61
CA VAL A 142 -1.13 18.26 -3.55
C VAL A 142 -1.10 17.67 -2.14
N LEU A 143 -2.20 17.82 -1.40
CA LEU A 143 -2.33 17.29 -0.06
C LEU A 143 -3.07 15.96 -0.09
N ASP A 144 -2.69 15.03 0.78
CA ASP A 144 -3.45 13.80 0.97
C ASP A 144 -4.77 14.13 1.67
N ALA A 145 -5.89 13.79 1.04
CA ALA A 145 -7.23 14.05 1.55
C ALA A 145 -7.48 13.36 2.90
N GLY A 146 -6.83 12.22 3.18
CA GLY A 146 -6.94 11.52 4.47
C GLY A 146 -6.41 12.32 5.68
N MET A 147 -5.64 13.38 5.43
CA MET A 147 -5.11 14.27 6.47
C MET A 147 -5.91 15.57 6.64
N LEU A 148 -6.91 15.82 5.79
CA LEU A 148 -7.67 17.06 5.77
C LEU A 148 -8.98 16.92 6.56
N ILE A 149 -9.27 17.90 7.40
CA ILE A 149 -10.58 18.00 8.08
C ILE A 149 -11.66 18.53 7.12
N VAL A 150 -11.27 19.41 6.20
CA VAL A 150 -12.14 19.98 5.15
C VAL A 150 -11.36 19.99 3.83
N ALA A 151 -11.97 19.46 2.76
CA ALA A 151 -11.34 19.26 1.46
C ALA A 151 -12.22 19.78 0.30
N ASP A 152 -12.83 20.96 0.45
CA ASP A 152 -13.72 21.55 -0.57
C ASP A 152 -12.97 22.12 -1.80
N GLY A 153 -11.63 22.07 -1.78
CA GLY A 153 -10.78 22.50 -2.87
C GLY A 153 -10.77 21.55 -4.07
N LYS A 154 -9.91 21.82 -5.07
CA LYS A 154 -9.77 20.95 -6.25
C LYS A 154 -9.29 19.56 -5.84
N ASP A 155 -10.13 18.56 -6.09
CA ASP A 155 -9.77 17.15 -6.08
C ASP A 155 -9.16 16.75 -7.45
N LEU A 156 -8.01 16.08 -7.42
CA LEU A 156 -7.33 15.57 -8.62
C LEU A 156 -7.74 14.13 -8.99
N MET A 157 -8.53 13.44 -8.18
CA MET A 157 -8.85 12.01 -8.34
C MET A 157 -9.33 11.67 -9.76
N ALA A 158 -10.34 12.37 -10.27
CA ALA A 158 -10.90 12.11 -11.59
C ALA A 158 -9.86 12.32 -12.72
N ASP A 159 -9.05 13.37 -12.60
CA ASP A 159 -8.05 13.72 -13.60
C ASP A 159 -6.87 12.72 -13.60
N VAL A 160 -6.47 12.25 -12.41
CA VAL A 160 -5.40 11.25 -12.26
C VAL A 160 -5.87 9.88 -12.71
N LYS A 161 -7.11 9.48 -12.40
CA LYS A 161 -7.72 8.24 -12.94
C LYS A 161 -7.76 8.27 -14.47
N ALA A 162 -8.18 9.39 -15.07
CA ALA A 162 -8.14 9.57 -16.51
C ALA A 162 -6.72 9.47 -17.10
N HIS A 163 -5.71 10.03 -16.41
CA HIS A 163 -4.31 9.93 -16.81
C HIS A 163 -3.79 8.48 -16.77
N LEU A 164 -4.17 7.72 -15.73
CA LEU A 164 -3.84 6.30 -15.55
C LEU A 164 -4.69 5.36 -16.41
N LYS A 165 -5.77 5.87 -17.02
CA LYS A 165 -6.77 5.10 -17.79
C LYS A 165 -7.49 4.04 -16.96
N ILE A 166 -7.85 4.39 -15.73
CA ILE A 166 -8.59 3.55 -14.76
C ILE A 166 -9.88 4.22 -14.30
#